data_AF-A0AAD7D5D0-F1
#
_entry.id   AF-A0AAD7D5D0-F1
#
_cell.length_a   1.000
_cell.length_b   1.000
_cell.length_c   1.000
_cell.angle_alpha   90.00
_cell.angle_beta   90.00
_cell.angle_gamma   90.00
#
_symmetry.space_group_name_H-M   'P 1'
#
loop_
_entity.id
_entity.type
_entity.pdbx_description
1 polymer ?
#
loop_
_entity_poly.entity_id
_entity_poly.type
_entity_poly.pdbx_seq_one_letter_code
_entity_poly.pdbx_strand_id
1 'polypeptide(L)'
;MWTGEWWKEIQKRLPPGATIALLILSSDKTMLSNFRGDNSAWPVYLSIGNIGKETRRQVSAHATVLIGYLTVLLASEAGRTGAMMVCADNFVRNVWPIFAAYENRYPLCTVDPNDRGDHLPHEKRDQVETLFFMARQQHGEKDTVFETEGMRTVHVYPPFWMNLPHSDIFQAFTPDLLHQLHKGVFKDHLVKWCTEIIGKLEIDKRFREMPDHPGLRHFKNGISSVSQWTRTEHKEMEKVFLGLVAAGAHP
;
A
#
# COMPACT_ATOMS: atom_id res chain seq x y z
N MET A 1 12.01 3.43 -0.70
CA MET A 1 11.12 3.98 0.35
C MET A 1 10.48 5.25 -0.20
N TRP A 2 9.16 5.42 -0.09
CA TRP A 2 8.45 6.61 -0.59
C TRP A 2 8.86 7.84 0.21
N THR A 3 9.48 8.84 -0.44
CA THR A 3 10.05 10.02 0.24
C THR A 3 9.06 11.18 0.41
N GLY A 4 7.89 11.11 -0.24
CA GLY A 4 6.89 12.18 -0.23
C GLY A 4 7.28 13.41 -1.07
N GLU A 5 8.48 13.45 -1.68
CA GLU A 5 8.95 14.60 -2.47
C GLU A 5 8.06 14.89 -3.68
N TRP A 6 7.51 13.86 -4.31
CA TRP A 6 6.54 14.00 -5.40
C TRP A 6 5.36 14.90 -5.03
N TRP A 7 4.87 14.82 -3.79
CA TRP A 7 3.73 15.61 -3.32
C TRP A 7 4.05 17.10 -3.28
N LYS A 8 5.27 17.44 -2.83
CA LYS A 8 5.74 18.82 -2.81
C LYS A 8 5.85 19.36 -4.24
N GLU A 9 6.35 18.55 -5.16
CA GLU A 9 6.47 18.94 -6.57
C GLU A 9 5.11 19.15 -7.25
N ILE A 10 4.13 18.30 -6.97
CA ILE A 10 2.77 18.50 -7.48
C ILE A 10 2.12 19.73 -6.85
N GLN A 11 2.31 19.98 -5.55
CA GLN A 11 1.69 21.10 -4.85
C GLN A 11 2.17 22.45 -5.40
N LYS A 12 3.43 22.53 -5.86
CA LYS A 12 4.01 23.72 -6.52
C LYS A 12 3.37 24.03 -7.87
N ARG A 13 2.77 23.03 -8.55
CA ARG A 13 2.14 23.19 -9.86
C ARG A 13 0.68 23.65 -9.78
N LEU A 14 0.08 23.64 -8.60
CA LEU A 14 -1.32 24.04 -8.40
C LEU A 14 -1.45 25.57 -8.25
N PRO A 15 -2.62 26.15 -8.60
CA PRO A 15 -2.87 27.58 -8.43
C PRO A 15 -2.70 28.07 -6.98
N PRO A 16 -2.38 29.35 -6.75
CA PRO A 16 -2.35 29.93 -5.41
C PRO A 16 -3.66 29.68 -4.65
N GLY A 17 -3.55 29.19 -3.41
CA GLY A 17 -4.69 28.86 -2.56
C GLY A 17 -5.25 27.44 -2.75
N ALA A 18 -4.77 26.65 -3.72
CA ALA A 18 -5.15 25.26 -3.89
C ALA A 18 -4.33 24.32 -2.99
N THR A 19 -4.90 23.16 -2.65
CA THR A 19 -4.25 22.12 -1.84
C THR A 19 -4.51 20.75 -2.43
N ILE A 20 -3.48 19.89 -2.43
CA ILE A 20 -3.61 18.49 -2.79
C ILE A 20 -4.53 17.78 -1.80
N ALA A 21 -5.52 17.06 -2.34
CA ALA A 21 -6.29 16.07 -1.59
C ALA A 21 -5.94 14.66 -2.09
N LEU A 22 -5.47 13.82 -1.18
CA LEU A 22 -5.19 12.41 -1.47
C LEU A 22 -6.51 11.66 -1.66
N LEU A 23 -6.68 10.98 -2.78
CA LEU A 23 -7.73 9.97 -2.91
C LEU A 23 -7.18 8.59 -2.56
N ILE A 24 -7.79 7.96 -1.56
CA ILE A 24 -7.61 6.56 -1.22
C ILE A 24 -8.77 5.78 -1.82
N LEU A 25 -8.48 4.94 -2.81
CA LEU A 25 -9.43 3.98 -3.33
C LEU A 25 -9.20 2.63 -2.66
N SER A 26 -10.26 2.04 -2.10
CA SER A 26 -10.23 0.68 -1.57
C SER A 26 -11.39 -0.11 -2.17
N SER A 27 -11.12 -1.32 -2.60
CA SER A 27 -12.16 -2.25 -3.03
C SER A 27 -11.95 -3.58 -2.31
N ASP A 28 -13.04 -4.14 -1.81
CA ASP A 28 -13.06 -5.49 -1.26
C ASP A 28 -14.22 -6.25 -1.87
N LYS A 29 -14.06 -7.57 -2.00
CA LYS A 29 -15.09 -8.45 -2.55
C LYS A 29 -16.25 -8.50 -1.56
N THR A 30 -17.40 -7.95 -1.94
CA THR A 30 -18.63 -8.07 -1.16
C THR A 30 -19.57 -9.07 -1.82
N MET A 31 -20.06 -10.04 -1.05
CA MET A 31 -21.13 -10.94 -1.50
C MET A 31 -22.45 -10.17 -1.58
N LEU A 32 -23.13 -10.23 -2.73
CA LEU A 32 -24.39 -9.53 -2.96
C LEU A 32 -25.61 -10.28 -2.42
N SER A 33 -25.50 -11.58 -2.15
CA SER A 33 -26.59 -12.36 -1.55
C SER A 33 -26.05 -13.42 -0.59
N ASN A 34 -26.69 -13.56 0.58
CA ASN A 34 -26.32 -14.58 1.58
C ASN A 34 -27.10 -15.90 1.41
N PHE A 35 -28.08 -15.98 0.51
CA PHE A 35 -29.02 -17.11 0.53
C PHE A 35 -29.34 -17.79 -0.81
N ARG A 36 -29.11 -17.22 -2.01
CA ARG A 36 -29.44 -17.90 -3.29
C ARG A 36 -28.62 -17.55 -4.54
N GLY A 37 -27.41 -16.98 -4.42
CA GLY A 37 -26.56 -16.81 -5.60
C GLY A 37 -25.15 -16.36 -5.26
N ASP A 38 -24.16 -17.00 -5.88
CA ASP A 38 -22.72 -16.74 -5.76
C ASP A 38 -22.27 -15.43 -6.44
N ASN A 39 -23.16 -14.44 -6.49
CA ASN A 39 -22.87 -13.17 -7.13
C ASN A 39 -22.08 -12.28 -6.17
N SER A 40 -20.88 -11.93 -6.60
CA SER A 40 -19.96 -11.06 -5.88
C SER A 40 -19.84 -9.74 -6.62
N ALA A 41 -19.71 -8.64 -5.88
CA ALA A 41 -19.38 -7.34 -6.44
C ALA A 41 -18.12 -6.78 -5.78
N TRP A 42 -17.48 -5.88 -6.51
CA TRP A 42 -16.31 -5.13 -6.05
C TRP A 42 -16.72 -3.67 -5.94
N PRO A 43 -17.34 -3.27 -4.81
CA PRO A 43 -17.54 -1.87 -4.49
C PRO A 43 -16.20 -1.15 -4.45
N VAL A 44 -16.15 0.05 -5.00
CA VAL A 44 -15.03 0.97 -4.91
C VAL A 44 -15.42 2.03 -3.91
N TYR A 45 -14.73 2.03 -2.78
CA TYR A 45 -14.84 3.05 -1.77
C TYR A 45 -13.76 4.10 -1.99
N LEU A 46 -14.13 5.36 -1.81
CA LEU A 46 -13.24 6.50 -1.86
C LEU A 46 -13.17 7.15 -0.48
N SER A 47 -11.96 7.46 -0.03
CA SER A 47 -11.73 8.27 1.15
C SER A 47 -10.65 9.31 0.88
N ILE A 48 -10.69 10.41 1.63
CA ILE A 48 -9.70 11.48 1.51
C ILE A 48 -8.55 11.22 2.49
N GLY A 49 -7.33 11.16 1.99
CA GLY A 49 -6.11 10.92 2.77
C GLY A 49 -5.80 12.02 3.80
N ASN A 50 -6.27 13.24 3.54
CA ASN A 50 -6.12 14.39 4.42
C ASN A 50 -7.02 14.29 5.68
N ILE A 51 -8.00 13.39 5.70
CA ILE A 51 -8.80 13.10 6.90
C ILE A 51 -7.95 12.29 7.89
N GLY A 52 -8.04 12.57 9.18
CA GLY A 52 -7.35 11.78 10.20
C GLY A 52 -7.70 10.29 10.10
N LYS A 53 -6.72 9.40 10.28
CA LYS A 53 -6.94 7.94 10.23
C LYS A 53 -8.04 7.49 11.18
N GLU A 54 -8.08 8.03 12.39
CA GLU A 54 -9.11 7.66 13.38
C GLU A 54 -10.51 8.06 12.91
N THR A 55 -10.65 9.25 12.33
CA THR A 55 -11.91 9.71 11.70
C THR A 55 -12.29 8.83 10.51
N ARG A 56 -11.34 8.43 9.65
CA ARG A 56 -11.60 7.51 8.53
C ARG A 56 -12.11 6.14 8.96
N ARG A 57 -11.70 5.67 10.14
CA ARG A 57 -12.09 4.36 10.69
C ARG A 57 -13.44 4.38 11.41
N GLN A 58 -13.97 5.56 11.73
CA GLN A 58 -15.27 5.71 12.35
C GLN A 58 -16.36 5.64 11.27
N VAL A 59 -17.19 4.58 11.32
CA VAL A 59 -18.30 4.38 10.38
C VAL A 59 -19.28 5.55 10.41
N SER A 60 -19.53 6.13 11.60
CA SER A 60 -20.41 7.28 11.81
C SER A 60 -19.87 8.60 11.24
N ALA A 61 -18.57 8.69 10.95
CA ALA A 61 -17.98 9.90 10.41
C ALA A 61 -18.18 10.06 8.90
N HIS A 62 -18.71 9.02 8.23
CA HIS A 62 -18.96 9.01 6.78
C HIS A 62 -17.75 9.45 5.93
N ALA A 63 -16.53 9.26 6.46
CA ALA A 63 -15.27 9.67 5.84
C ALA A 63 -14.83 8.74 4.68
N THR A 64 -15.59 7.69 4.41
CA THR A 64 -15.43 6.77 3.29
C THR A 64 -16.77 6.63 2.58
N VAL A 65 -16.80 6.87 1.27
CA VAL A 65 -18.03 6.87 0.47
C VAL A 65 -17.92 5.79 -0.61
N LEU A 66 -18.99 5.02 -0.81
CA LEU A 66 -19.12 4.13 -1.96
C LEU A 66 -19.33 4.98 -3.22
N ILE A 67 -18.34 5.02 -4.11
CA ILE A 67 -18.40 5.83 -5.34
C ILE A 67 -18.86 5.04 -6.57
N GLY A 68 -19.01 3.73 -6.40
CA GLY A 68 -19.52 2.85 -7.43
C GLY A 68 -19.15 1.42 -7.13
N TYR A 69 -19.68 0.52 -7.95
CA TYR A 69 -19.05 -0.76 -8.18
C TYR A 69 -18.04 -0.58 -9.30
N LEU A 70 -17.06 -1.47 -9.45
CA LEU A 70 -16.00 -1.34 -10.45
C LEU A 70 -16.53 -1.24 -11.90
N THR A 71 -16.97 -0.03 -12.29
CA THR A 71 -17.23 0.52 -13.62
C THR A 71 -16.96 2.04 -13.50
N VAL A 72 -15.82 2.48 -14.03
CA VAL A 72 -15.01 3.63 -13.57
C VAL A 72 -15.27 4.89 -14.40
N LEU A 73 -15.97 5.90 -13.87
CA LEU A 73 -16.15 7.18 -14.60
C LEU A 73 -16.04 8.47 -13.74
N LEU A 74 -16.41 8.47 -12.46
CA LEU A 74 -16.54 9.72 -11.67
C LEU A 74 -15.23 10.45 -11.30
N ALA A 75 -14.10 9.74 -11.16
CA ALA A 75 -12.85 10.33 -10.68
C ALA A 75 -12.08 11.15 -11.74
N SER A 76 -12.33 10.92 -13.03
CA SER A 76 -11.55 11.53 -14.11
C SER A 76 -11.89 13.00 -14.33
N GLU A 77 -13.17 13.36 -14.25
CA GLU A 77 -13.63 14.73 -14.54
C GLU A 77 -13.21 15.71 -13.45
N ALA A 78 -13.47 15.38 -12.18
CA ALA A 78 -13.10 16.23 -11.05
C ALA A 78 -11.58 16.48 -10.97
N GLY A 79 -10.76 15.53 -11.41
CA GLY A 79 -9.31 15.72 -11.46
C GLY A 79 -8.85 16.71 -12.55
N ARG A 80 -9.67 16.98 -13.58
CA ARG A 80 -9.35 17.90 -14.69
C ARG A 80 -9.84 19.31 -14.44
N THR A 81 -11.00 19.45 -13.81
CA THR A 81 -11.68 20.74 -13.65
C THR A 81 -11.70 21.24 -12.21
N GLY A 82 -11.30 20.40 -11.25
CA GLY A 82 -11.49 20.65 -9.83
C GLY A 82 -12.96 20.49 -9.42
N ALA A 83 -13.21 20.33 -8.13
CA ALA A 83 -14.55 20.27 -7.56
C ALA A 83 -14.63 21.11 -6.29
N MET A 84 -15.66 21.96 -6.19
CA MET A 84 -15.94 22.67 -4.95
C MET A 84 -16.45 21.68 -3.90
N MET A 85 -15.70 21.52 -2.81
CA MET A 85 -16.02 20.56 -1.75
C MET A 85 -15.87 21.18 -0.35
N VAL A 86 -16.74 20.78 0.56
CA VAL A 86 -16.61 21.07 1.99
C VAL A 86 -15.48 20.20 2.55
N CYS A 87 -14.43 20.82 3.07
CA CYS A 87 -13.31 20.15 3.71
C CYS A 87 -13.63 19.78 5.17
N ALA A 88 -12.78 18.95 5.79
CA ALA A 88 -12.97 18.47 7.17
C ALA A 88 -12.98 19.59 8.24
N ASP A 89 -12.46 20.77 7.90
CA ASP A 89 -12.49 21.97 8.72
C ASP A 89 -13.70 22.87 8.42
N ASN A 90 -14.68 22.34 7.69
CA ASN A 90 -15.94 22.99 7.31
C ASN A 90 -15.81 24.17 6.33
N PHE A 91 -14.63 24.39 5.73
CA PHE A 91 -14.45 25.37 4.67
C PHE A 91 -14.70 24.77 3.28
N VAL A 92 -15.30 25.54 2.38
CA VAL A 92 -15.45 25.14 0.97
C VAL A 92 -14.19 25.53 0.21
N ARG A 93 -13.57 24.56 -0.47
CA ARG A 93 -12.38 24.78 -1.30
C ARG A 93 -12.57 24.16 -2.68
N ASN A 94 -11.89 24.73 -3.67
CA ASN A 94 -11.73 24.08 -4.97
C ASN A 94 -10.69 22.96 -4.83
N VAL A 95 -11.16 21.72 -4.76
CA VAL A 95 -10.32 20.55 -4.52
C VAL A 95 -10.04 19.84 -5.84
N TRP A 96 -8.76 19.52 -6.04
CA TRP A 96 -8.27 18.78 -7.21
C TRP A 96 -7.91 17.37 -6.78
N PRO A 97 -8.84 16.41 -6.94
CA PRO A 97 -8.59 15.03 -6.54
C PRO A 97 -7.49 14.41 -7.40
N ILE A 98 -6.50 13.81 -6.73
CA ILE A 98 -5.42 13.07 -7.38
C ILE A 98 -5.45 11.64 -6.88
N PHE A 99 -5.34 10.70 -7.81
CA PHE A 99 -5.19 9.30 -7.48
C PHE A 99 -3.76 9.06 -6.99
N ALA A 100 -3.63 8.68 -5.73
CA ALA A 100 -2.31 8.61 -5.10
C ALA A 100 -2.11 7.41 -4.19
N ALA A 101 -3.11 6.54 -4.00
CA ALA A 101 -2.90 5.25 -3.36
C ALA A 101 -3.71 4.13 -4.01
N TYR A 102 -3.06 3.00 -4.24
CA TYR A 102 -3.67 1.79 -4.77
C TYR A 102 -2.88 0.56 -4.33
N GLU A 103 -3.60 -0.47 -3.89
CA GLU A 103 -3.00 -1.75 -3.58
C GLU A 103 -2.67 -2.49 -4.88
N ASN A 104 -1.46 -2.21 -5.38
CA ASN A 104 -1.00 -2.68 -6.66
C ASN A 104 -0.36 -4.07 -6.58
N ARG A 105 -0.58 -4.88 -7.63
CA ARG A 105 0.19 -6.10 -7.91
C ARG A 105 1.26 -5.92 -9.00
N TYR A 106 1.33 -4.73 -9.62
CA TYR A 106 2.36 -4.44 -10.62
C TYR A 106 3.69 -4.07 -9.95
N PRO A 107 4.81 -4.58 -10.45
CA PRO A 107 6.13 -4.17 -10.00
C PRO A 107 6.37 -2.69 -10.31
N LEU A 108 7.08 -1.98 -9.43
CA LEU A 108 7.49 -0.58 -9.62
C LEU A 108 8.60 -0.41 -10.66
N CYS A 109 9.40 -1.46 -10.83
CA CYS A 109 10.54 -1.50 -11.74
C CYS A 109 10.47 -2.74 -12.62
N THR A 110 11.40 -2.82 -13.56
CA THR A 110 11.54 -3.92 -14.52
C THR A 110 12.36 -5.10 -13.98
N VAL A 111 12.80 -5.04 -12.72
CA VAL A 111 13.61 -6.10 -12.08
C VAL A 111 12.90 -7.45 -12.10
N ASP A 112 13.66 -8.50 -12.44
CA ASP A 112 13.18 -9.88 -12.36
C ASP A 112 12.78 -10.21 -10.91
N PRO A 113 11.69 -10.96 -10.67
CA PRO A 113 11.30 -11.38 -9.34
C PRO A 113 12.40 -12.06 -8.51
N ASN A 114 13.32 -12.78 -9.16
CA ASN A 114 14.41 -13.51 -8.50
C ASN A 114 15.59 -12.60 -8.12
N ASP A 115 15.73 -11.46 -8.77
CA ASP A 115 16.82 -10.50 -8.54
C ASP A 115 16.40 -9.38 -7.56
N ARG A 116 15.17 -9.42 -7.04
CA ARG A 116 14.70 -8.45 -6.04
C ARG A 116 15.53 -8.50 -4.77
N GLY A 117 16.10 -7.36 -4.40
CA GLY A 117 16.90 -7.22 -3.17
C GLY A 117 18.42 -7.33 -3.40
N ASP A 118 18.86 -7.37 -4.66
CA ASP A 118 20.27 -7.31 -5.07
C ASP A 118 20.99 -5.98 -4.74
N HIS A 119 20.25 -4.98 -4.26
CA HIS A 119 20.72 -3.63 -3.95
C HIS A 119 21.25 -2.84 -5.16
N LEU A 120 20.94 -3.27 -6.39
CA LEU A 120 21.31 -2.56 -7.61
C LEU A 120 20.21 -1.57 -8.03
N PRO A 121 20.57 -0.47 -8.71
CA PRO A 121 19.58 0.41 -9.32
C PRO A 121 18.96 -0.30 -10.52
N HIS A 122 17.63 -0.40 -10.52
CA HIS A 122 16.85 -0.93 -11.64
C HIS A 122 15.98 0.17 -12.23
N GLU A 123 15.73 0.09 -13.54
CA GLU A 123 14.89 1.04 -14.25
C GLU A 123 13.46 1.02 -13.71
N LYS A 124 12.89 2.21 -13.52
CA LYS A 124 11.49 2.37 -13.13
C LYS A 124 10.60 2.18 -14.34
N ARG A 125 9.40 1.67 -14.13
CA ARG A 125 8.43 1.56 -15.21
C ARG A 125 7.92 2.92 -15.65
N ASP A 126 7.71 3.03 -16.95
CA ASP A 126 7.00 4.13 -17.56
C ASP A 126 5.52 3.77 -17.81
N GLN A 127 4.64 4.72 -17.47
CA GLN A 127 3.20 4.53 -17.59
C GLN A 127 2.74 4.47 -19.05
N VAL A 128 3.35 5.27 -19.94
CA VAL A 128 3.00 5.32 -21.36
C VAL A 128 3.42 4.04 -22.05
N GLU A 129 4.64 3.58 -21.79
CA GLU A 129 5.16 2.30 -22.29
C GLU A 129 4.33 1.11 -21.80
N THR A 130 3.98 1.09 -20.51
CA THR A 130 3.08 0.05 -19.96
C THR A 130 1.73 0.06 -20.69
N LEU A 131 1.11 1.23 -20.88
CA LEU A 131 -0.16 1.35 -21.60
C LEU A 131 -0.05 0.88 -23.05
N PHE A 132 1.07 1.15 -23.72
CA PHE A 132 1.37 0.69 -25.07
C PHE A 132 1.39 -0.84 -25.14
N PHE A 133 2.17 -1.51 -24.28
CA PHE A 133 2.22 -2.97 -24.25
C PHE A 133 0.89 -3.61 -23.83
N MET A 134 0.15 -3.01 -22.89
CA MET A 134 -1.19 -3.46 -22.53
C MET A 134 -2.17 -3.38 -23.71
N ALA A 135 -2.10 -2.33 -24.54
CA ALA A 135 -2.95 -2.19 -25.73
C ALA A 135 -2.65 -3.30 -26.75
N ARG A 136 -1.37 -3.56 -27.03
CA ARG A 136 -0.92 -4.61 -27.96
C ARG A 136 -1.42 -5.99 -27.54
N GLN A 137 -1.26 -6.32 -26.26
CA GLN A 137 -1.76 -7.58 -25.69
C GLN A 137 -3.28 -7.72 -25.83
N GLN A 138 -4.04 -6.63 -25.63
CA GLN A 138 -5.49 -6.62 -25.80
C GLN A 138 -5.91 -6.86 -27.26
N HIS A 139 -5.10 -6.43 -28.22
CA HIS A 139 -5.28 -6.70 -29.65
C HIS A 139 -4.78 -8.09 -30.09
N GLY A 140 -4.32 -8.93 -29.15
CA GLY A 140 -3.86 -10.28 -29.42
C GLY A 140 -2.41 -10.36 -29.91
N GLU A 141 -1.69 -9.24 -29.90
CA GLU A 141 -0.26 -9.21 -30.20
C GLU A 141 0.51 -9.66 -28.96
N LYS A 142 1.27 -10.75 -29.09
CA LYS A 142 2.14 -11.23 -28.01
C LYS A 142 3.42 -10.42 -28.03
N ASP A 143 3.71 -9.77 -26.92
CA ASP A 143 4.94 -9.02 -26.72
C ASP A 143 5.79 -9.71 -25.65
N THR A 144 7.04 -10.02 -25.97
CA THR A 144 7.94 -10.66 -25.01
C THR A 144 8.17 -9.76 -23.81
N VAL A 145 8.17 -8.44 -24.01
CA VAL A 145 8.33 -7.44 -22.93
C VAL A 145 7.19 -7.53 -21.92
N PHE A 146 5.96 -7.73 -22.40
CA PHE A 146 4.78 -7.89 -21.53
C PHE A 146 4.96 -9.06 -20.55
N GLU A 147 5.49 -10.19 -21.04
CA GLU A 147 5.72 -11.38 -20.23
C GLU A 147 6.94 -11.25 -19.33
N THR A 148 8.08 -10.76 -19.84
CA THR A 148 9.33 -10.63 -19.08
C THR A 148 9.20 -9.64 -17.95
N GLU A 149 8.47 -8.55 -18.16
CA GLU A 149 8.17 -7.61 -17.10
C GLU A 149 7.04 -8.09 -16.17
N GLY A 150 6.53 -9.31 -16.32
CA GLY A 150 5.48 -9.85 -15.47
C GLY A 150 4.20 -8.98 -15.48
N MET A 151 3.92 -8.30 -16.60
CA MET A 151 2.65 -7.62 -16.78
C MET A 151 1.55 -8.68 -16.80
N ARG A 152 0.44 -8.39 -16.12
CA ARG A 152 -0.71 -9.29 -16.09
C ARG A 152 -1.81 -8.70 -16.95
N THR A 153 -2.41 -9.55 -17.78
CA THR A 153 -3.62 -9.19 -18.52
C THR A 153 -4.67 -8.72 -17.54
N VAL A 154 -5.08 -7.47 -17.68
CA VAL A 154 -6.24 -6.97 -16.96
C VAL A 154 -7.43 -7.46 -17.76
N HIS A 155 -8.35 -8.20 -17.15
CA HIS A 155 -9.61 -8.56 -17.80
C HIS A 155 -10.45 -7.34 -18.21
N VAL A 156 -10.03 -6.13 -17.82
CA VAL A 156 -10.66 -4.85 -18.09
C VAL A 156 -9.61 -3.93 -18.73
N TYR A 157 -9.77 -3.66 -20.02
CA TYR A 157 -9.03 -2.64 -20.77
C TYR A 157 -10.03 -1.61 -21.33
N PRO A 158 -9.72 -0.29 -21.31
CA PRO A 158 -8.51 0.31 -20.73
C PRO A 158 -8.45 0.18 -19.20
N PRO A 159 -7.26 0.15 -18.59
CA PRO A 159 -7.16 0.20 -17.13
C PRO A 159 -7.79 1.48 -16.60
N PHE A 160 -8.44 1.38 -15.44
CA PHE A 160 -9.22 2.47 -14.84
C PHE A 160 -8.41 3.76 -14.62
N TRP A 161 -7.09 3.64 -14.45
CA TRP A 161 -6.18 4.74 -14.19
C TRP A 161 -5.65 5.43 -15.44
N MET A 162 -5.91 4.91 -16.65
CA MET A 162 -5.39 5.45 -17.92
C MET A 162 -5.70 6.94 -18.09
N ASN A 163 -6.94 7.34 -17.76
CA ASN A 163 -7.45 8.68 -18.02
C ASN A 163 -7.52 9.55 -16.76
N LEU A 164 -6.86 9.13 -15.67
CA LEU A 164 -6.80 9.92 -14.44
C LEU A 164 -5.73 11.03 -14.59
N PRO A 165 -6.12 12.30 -14.49
CA PRO A 165 -5.16 13.41 -14.60
C PRO A 165 -4.20 13.40 -13.40
N HIS A 166 -2.99 13.91 -13.62
CA HIS A 166 -1.95 14.07 -12.59
C HIS A 166 -1.60 12.78 -11.82
N SER A 167 -1.84 11.60 -12.42
CA SER A 167 -1.75 10.31 -11.75
C SER A 167 -0.83 9.36 -12.50
N ASP A 168 0.13 8.78 -11.79
CA ASP A 168 1.01 7.70 -12.27
C ASP A 168 0.84 6.50 -11.34
N ILE A 169 0.40 5.37 -11.91
CA ILE A 169 0.11 4.14 -11.15
C ILE A 169 1.37 3.54 -10.50
N PHE A 170 2.54 3.73 -11.10
CA PHE A 170 3.83 3.31 -10.53
C PHE A 170 4.33 4.30 -9.49
N GLN A 171 3.68 5.47 -9.40
CA GLN A 171 3.90 6.41 -8.32
C GLN A 171 2.82 6.41 -7.23
N ALA A 172 1.80 5.58 -7.37
CA ALA A 172 0.78 5.43 -6.36
C ALA A 172 1.35 4.73 -5.12
N PHE A 173 1.03 5.27 -3.94
CA PHE A 173 1.36 4.64 -2.67
C PHE A 173 0.61 3.32 -2.52
N THR A 174 1.31 2.25 -2.21
CA THR A 174 0.71 0.94 -1.94
C THR A 174 0.66 0.75 -0.43
N PRO A 175 -0.48 1.00 0.25
CA PRO A 175 -0.57 0.90 1.71
C PRO A 175 -0.61 -0.56 2.18
N ASP A 176 0.47 -1.32 1.98
CA ASP A 176 0.57 -2.69 2.50
C ASP A 176 1.48 -2.76 3.74
N LEU A 177 0.92 -2.31 4.86
CA LEU A 177 1.60 -2.38 6.15
C LEU A 177 1.94 -3.82 6.57
N LEU A 178 1.16 -4.81 6.13
CA LEU A 178 1.40 -6.19 6.57
C LEU A 178 2.57 -6.81 5.81
N HIS A 179 2.54 -6.81 4.48
CA HIS A 179 3.59 -7.47 3.71
C HIS A 179 4.83 -6.59 3.56
N GLN A 180 4.69 -5.27 3.41
CA GLN A 180 5.88 -4.41 3.29
C GLN A 180 6.54 -4.15 4.64
N LEU A 181 5.79 -3.70 5.64
CA LEU A 181 6.39 -3.26 6.91
C LEU A 181 6.57 -4.44 7.89
N HIS A 182 5.47 -5.08 8.30
CA HIS A 182 5.49 -6.07 9.38
C HIS A 182 6.21 -7.39 8.99
N LYS A 183 5.93 -7.91 7.79
CA LYS A 183 6.60 -9.11 7.26
C LYS A 183 7.90 -8.75 6.56
N GLY A 184 7.88 -7.86 5.57
CA GLY A 184 9.08 -7.52 4.79
C GLY A 184 10.18 -6.86 5.63
N VAL A 185 10.07 -5.55 5.86
CA VAL A 185 11.13 -4.77 6.51
C VAL A 185 11.46 -5.28 7.91
N PHE A 186 10.45 -5.52 8.74
CA PHE A 186 10.68 -5.92 10.11
C PHE A 186 11.09 -7.39 10.23
N LYS A 187 10.27 -8.34 9.80
CA LYS A 187 10.56 -9.77 10.02
C LYS A 187 11.64 -10.32 9.09
N ASP A 188 11.50 -10.12 7.79
CA ASP A 188 12.34 -10.79 6.79
C ASP A 188 13.72 -10.13 6.64
N HIS A 189 13.84 -8.83 7.01
CA HIS A 189 15.12 -8.13 7.04
C HIS A 189 15.62 -7.88 8.46
N LEU A 190 14.97 -7.03 9.25
CA LEU A 190 15.53 -6.56 10.53
C LEU A 190 15.71 -7.71 11.55
N VAL A 191 14.68 -8.51 11.78
CA VAL A 191 14.75 -9.66 12.70
C VAL A 191 15.77 -10.67 12.21
N LYS A 192 15.79 -10.96 10.90
CA LYS A 192 16.77 -11.86 10.28
C LYS A 192 18.20 -11.39 10.54
N TRP A 193 18.54 -10.14 10.21
CA TRP A 193 19.88 -9.58 10.40
C TRP A 193 20.32 -9.58 11.86
N CYS A 194 19.46 -9.12 12.78
CA CYS A 194 19.79 -9.16 14.20
C CYS A 194 19.98 -10.59 14.71
N THR A 195 19.20 -11.55 14.21
CA THR A 195 19.35 -12.97 14.57
C THR A 195 20.67 -13.55 14.06
N GLU A 196 21.11 -13.15 12.86
CA GLU A 196 22.40 -13.52 12.30
C GLU A 196 23.57 -12.91 13.09
N ILE A 197 23.46 -11.67 13.56
CA ILE A 197 24.51 -10.96 14.32
C ILE A 197 24.60 -11.47 15.77
N ILE A 198 23.47 -11.55 16.47
CA ILE A 198 23.43 -11.90 17.91
C ILE A 198 23.50 -13.41 18.11
N GLY A 199 22.99 -14.18 17.15
CA GLY A 199 22.82 -15.62 17.24
C GLY A 199 21.42 -16.01 17.70
N LYS A 200 20.88 -17.02 17.03
CA LYS A 200 19.50 -17.52 17.23
C LYS A 200 19.20 -17.92 18.68
N LEU A 201 20.11 -18.66 19.31
CA LEU A 201 19.94 -19.12 20.70
C LEU A 201 19.91 -17.98 21.70
N GLU A 202 20.73 -16.95 21.47
CA GLU A 202 20.80 -15.77 22.33
C GLU A 202 19.56 -14.89 22.17
N ILE A 203 19.07 -14.68 20.94
CA ILE A 203 17.80 -13.99 20.72
C ILE A 203 16.64 -14.70 21.44
N ASP A 204 16.50 -16.01 21.28
CA ASP A 204 15.44 -16.77 21.95
C ASP A 204 15.58 -16.74 23.48
N LYS A 205 16.82 -16.73 24.00
CA LYS A 205 17.07 -16.56 25.43
C LYS A 205 16.56 -15.19 25.91
N ARG A 206 16.91 -14.11 25.22
CA ARG A 206 16.45 -12.75 25.60
C ARG A 206 14.93 -12.62 25.56
N PHE A 207 14.28 -13.19 24.54
CA PHE A 207 12.81 -13.21 24.47
C PHE A 207 12.17 -13.95 25.65
N ARG A 208 12.80 -15.03 26.15
CA ARG A 208 12.36 -15.78 27.34
C ARG A 208 12.62 -15.05 28.65
N GLU A 209 13.69 -14.26 28.72
CA GLU A 209 14.10 -13.54 29.92
C GLU A 209 13.39 -12.18 30.08
N MET A 210 12.69 -11.71 29.05
CA MET A 210 11.91 -10.48 29.12
C MET A 210 10.88 -10.52 30.26
N PRO A 211 10.87 -9.54 31.17
CA PRO A 211 9.87 -9.48 32.24
C PRO A 211 8.46 -9.43 31.69
N ASP A 212 7.53 -10.09 32.37
CA ASP A 212 6.11 -9.99 32.08
C ASP A 212 5.62 -8.55 32.37
N HIS A 213 4.93 -7.94 31.39
CA HIS A 213 4.35 -6.61 31.53
C HIS A 213 2.91 -6.58 31.01
N PRO A 214 1.96 -5.95 31.73
CA PRO A 214 0.59 -5.76 31.23
C PRO A 214 0.57 -5.06 29.87
N GLY A 215 -0.06 -5.67 28.86
CA GLY A 215 -0.19 -5.09 27.52
C GLY A 215 0.96 -5.38 26.54
N LEU A 216 1.97 -6.16 26.97
CA LEU A 216 2.99 -6.74 26.08
C LEU A 216 2.88 -8.27 26.08
N ARG A 217 3.00 -8.89 24.91
CA ARG A 217 3.07 -10.35 24.83
C ARG A 217 4.44 -10.85 25.26
N HIS A 218 4.44 -11.84 26.14
CA HIS A 218 5.65 -12.57 26.51
C HIS A 218 5.84 -13.82 25.64
N PHE A 219 7.05 -14.00 25.10
CA PHE A 219 7.41 -15.07 24.16
C PHE A 219 8.16 -16.20 24.89
N LYS A 220 7.42 -17.01 25.65
CA LYS A 220 7.94 -18.06 26.56
C LYS A 220 8.88 -19.10 25.93
N ASN A 221 8.80 -19.30 24.62
CA ASN A 221 9.64 -20.26 23.88
C ASN A 221 10.61 -19.56 22.92
N GLY A 222 10.79 -18.25 23.04
CA GLY A 222 11.46 -17.44 22.01
C GLY A 222 10.59 -17.25 20.77
N ILE A 223 11.22 -16.83 19.68
CA ILE A 223 10.56 -16.55 18.40
C ILE A 223 10.90 -17.60 17.33
N SER A 224 11.97 -18.36 17.52
CA SER A 224 12.44 -19.34 16.53
C SER A 224 11.51 -20.54 16.34
N SER A 225 10.71 -20.89 17.34
CA SER A 225 9.77 -22.02 17.25
C SER A 225 8.49 -21.66 16.48
N VAL A 226 8.27 -20.36 16.19
CA VAL A 226 7.05 -19.87 15.56
C VAL A 226 7.19 -19.98 14.04
N SER A 227 6.60 -21.02 13.47
CA SER A 227 6.61 -21.26 12.02
C SER A 227 5.61 -20.37 11.27
N GLN A 228 4.45 -20.09 11.87
CA GLN A 228 3.41 -19.23 11.31
C GLN A 228 3.16 -18.02 12.21
N TRP A 229 3.18 -16.84 11.58
CA TRP A 229 3.02 -15.57 12.27
C TRP A 229 1.72 -14.90 11.86
N THR A 230 0.90 -14.55 12.85
CA THR A 230 -0.28 -13.71 12.67
C THR A 230 0.09 -12.22 12.66
N ARG A 231 -0.79 -11.37 12.10
CA ARG A 231 -0.60 -9.91 12.14
C ARG A 231 -0.45 -9.38 13.57
N THR A 232 -1.19 -9.94 14.52
CA THR A 232 -1.10 -9.55 15.93
C THR A 232 0.26 -9.93 16.51
N GLU A 233 0.76 -11.13 16.23
CA GLU A 233 2.07 -11.59 16.70
C GLU A 233 3.23 -10.75 16.18
N HIS A 234 3.18 -10.35 14.91
CA HIS A 234 4.15 -9.41 14.35
C HIS A 234 4.20 -8.11 15.16
N LYS A 235 3.05 -7.50 15.43
CA LYS A 235 2.97 -6.25 16.20
C LYS A 235 3.45 -6.42 17.64
N GLU A 236 3.13 -7.55 18.27
CA GLU A 236 3.59 -7.80 19.63
C GLU A 236 5.11 -8.02 19.70
N MET A 237 5.69 -8.69 18.69
CA MET A 237 7.14 -8.82 18.57
C MET A 237 7.81 -7.46 18.36
N GLU A 238 7.26 -6.63 17.46
CA GLU A 238 7.77 -5.27 17.17
C GLU A 238 7.90 -4.39 18.42
N LYS A 239 6.91 -4.47 19.33
CA LYS A 239 6.91 -3.66 20.57
C LYS A 239 8.11 -3.96 21.48
N VAL A 240 8.59 -5.20 21.50
CA VAL A 240 9.62 -5.66 22.45
C VAL A 240 11.00 -5.81 21.81
N PHE A 241 11.06 -5.90 20.48
CA PHE A 241 12.26 -6.27 19.73
C PHE A 241 13.45 -5.31 19.93
N LEU A 242 13.21 -3.99 19.95
CA LEU A 242 14.29 -3.02 20.12
C LEU A 242 14.99 -3.17 21.48
N GLY A 243 14.21 -3.35 22.55
CA GLY A 243 14.76 -3.54 23.90
C GLY A 243 15.60 -4.81 23.99
N LEU A 244 15.16 -5.89 23.34
CA LEU A 244 15.85 -7.17 23.27
C LEU A 244 17.20 -7.09 22.55
N VAL A 245 17.25 -6.40 21.42
CA VAL A 245 18.47 -6.23 20.64
C VAL A 245 19.47 -5.33 21.39
N ALA A 246 18.99 -4.26 22.02
CA ALA A 246 19.82 -3.30 22.76
C ALA A 246 20.38 -3.86 24.08
N ALA A 247 19.70 -4.81 24.74
CA ALA A 247 20.08 -5.36 26.05
C ALA A 247 21.43 -6.12 26.09
N GLY A 248 22.17 -6.22 24.98
CA GLY A 248 23.50 -6.82 24.92
C GLY A 248 24.59 -5.92 24.34
N ALA A 249 24.32 -4.64 24.10
CA ALA A 249 25.37 -3.69 23.79
C ALA A 249 26.06 -3.32 25.11
N HIS A 250 27.23 -3.92 25.38
CA HIS A 250 28.12 -3.33 26.38
C HIS A 250 28.48 -1.91 25.91
N PRO A 251 28.38 -0.90 26.78
CA PRO A 251 28.72 0.48 26.45
C PRO A 251 30.18 0.64 26.01
#